data_AF-A0A8C9D4V7-F1
#
_entry.id   AF-A0A8C9D4V7-F1
#
_cell.length_a   1.000
_cell.length_b   1.000
_cell.length_c   1.000
_cell.angle_alpha   90.00
_cell.angle_beta   90.00
_cell.angle_gamma   90.00
#
_symmetry.space_group_name_H-M   'P 1'
#
loop_
_entity.id
_entity.type
_entity.pdbx_description
1 polymer ?
#
loop_
_entity_poly.entity_id
_entity_poly.type
_entity_poly.pdbx_seq_one_letter_code
_entity_poly.pdbx_strand_id
1 'polypeptide(L)'
;MLGPRLRTEEAPAGANSPTYLGSPGRSFQWRLGPLLSNCHSFLLPLLAVMTAGPLYKRACRKRLPGHHPNLAFLVSIYASCQATLSETQDQGLMTSRGGRTLGPGRALWEIQVGRMPALLLWLWVNGLAGAGSRERGTRAGEGQLRSSSPANTTRVGTRRSLPKSAARRGGGVGKILPRRGCRGDPNPERPAGGLGREARGGGPGAAGAGGGLRWGRGARAGMRAAPARPRPGHPAPTWPRCRVSIMAAWRQPQAGELLAEARRAFREEFGAEPELAVSAPGRVNLIGEHTDYNQGLVLPMALELVTVLVGSPRADGLVSLLTTSEDADEPRRLQFPLPTAQRSLEPGTPRWANYVKGVIQHYPAAPLPGFSAVVVSSVPLGGGLSSSASLEVATYTFLQQLCPDSGSIAARAQVCQRAEHSFAGVPCGIMDQLIALLGQKGHALLIDCRSLETSLVPLSEPKLAVLITNSNVRHSLGSSEYPLRRRQCEEVARALGKESLREVQLEELEAGRELVSKEGFRRARHVVGEIRRTAQAAAALSRGDYRAFGRLMVESHHSLRDDYEVSCPELDQLVEAALSAPGVYGSRMTGGGFGGCTVTLLEAASVPQAMQHIQEQYSGTATFYLSQAADGAKVLHW
;
A
#
# COMPACT_ATOMS: atom_id res chain seq x y z
N MET A 1 55.44 5.64 11.77
CA MET A 1 56.12 5.20 13.01
C MET A 1 55.44 5.86 14.20
N LEU A 2 55.47 5.23 15.38
CA LEU A 2 55.38 5.77 16.75
C LEU A 2 54.37 6.91 17.10
N GLY A 3 53.63 6.69 18.18
CA GLY A 3 52.91 7.70 18.98
C GLY A 3 52.73 7.24 20.44
N PRO A 4 52.03 8.00 21.32
CA PRO A 4 51.62 7.60 22.68
C PRO A 4 50.21 6.96 22.70
N ARG A 5 49.75 6.08 23.61
CA ARG A 5 50.33 5.33 24.77
C ARG A 5 50.86 6.17 25.95
N LEU A 6 50.47 5.98 27.21
CA LEU A 6 49.53 5.07 27.96
C LEU A 6 48.96 5.89 29.16
N ARG A 7 47.91 5.52 29.91
CA ARG A 7 47.60 4.36 30.80
C ARG A 7 46.07 4.32 31.06
N THR A 8 45.33 3.27 31.44
CA THR A 8 45.51 1.97 32.15
C THR A 8 45.43 2.00 33.69
N GLU A 9 44.23 1.80 34.21
CA GLU A 9 43.81 1.07 35.45
C GLU A 9 42.49 0.37 35.03
N GLU A 10 42.32 -0.95 35.00
CA GLU A 10 42.39 -1.99 36.04
C GLU A 10 41.25 -1.94 37.08
N ALA A 11 40.68 -3.11 37.35
CA ALA A 11 39.54 -3.33 38.24
C ALA A 11 39.77 -4.63 39.05
N PRO A 12 39.20 -4.75 40.27
CA PRO A 12 39.07 -6.03 40.94
C PRO A 12 37.61 -6.53 40.95
N ALA A 13 37.44 -7.85 40.86
CA ALA A 13 36.15 -8.51 41.09
C ALA A 13 35.96 -8.86 42.58
N GLY A 14 34.71 -8.94 43.03
CA GLY A 14 34.37 -9.41 44.38
C GLY A 14 32.90 -9.83 44.45
N ALA A 15 32.65 -11.09 44.81
CA ALA A 15 31.32 -11.64 44.99
C ALA A 15 30.91 -11.62 46.47
N ASN A 16 29.61 -11.42 46.75
CA ASN A 16 28.82 -12.29 47.62
C ASN A 16 27.36 -11.83 47.72
N SER A 17 26.46 -12.79 47.88
CA SER A 17 25.11 -12.58 48.40
C SER A 17 25.12 -12.68 49.93
N PRO A 18 24.04 -12.23 50.59
CA PRO A 18 23.52 -13.06 51.67
C PRO A 18 21.99 -13.23 51.61
N THR A 19 21.53 -14.44 51.89
CA THR A 19 20.16 -14.72 52.34
C THR A 19 20.02 -14.38 53.82
N TYR A 20 18.82 -13.98 54.25
CA TYR A 20 18.42 -14.12 55.65
C TYR A 20 16.95 -14.54 55.77
N LEU A 21 16.63 -15.27 56.83
CA LEU A 21 15.35 -15.91 57.10
C LEU A 21 14.75 -15.40 58.42
N GLY A 22 13.42 -15.40 58.50
CA GLY A 22 12.73 -15.79 59.74
C GLY A 22 11.90 -14.74 60.50
N SER A 23 10.61 -14.61 60.11
CA SER A 23 9.45 -14.86 61.00
C SER A 23 9.24 -13.98 62.27
N PRO A 24 8.10 -14.10 63.03
CA PRO A 24 6.88 -14.87 62.79
C PRO A 24 5.54 -14.07 62.87
N GLY A 25 4.51 -14.62 62.24
CA GLY A 25 3.23 -14.90 62.93
C GLY A 25 2.17 -13.81 63.08
N ARG A 26 1.06 -13.97 62.33
CA ARG A 26 -0.31 -14.00 62.90
C ARG A 26 -1.22 -14.85 62.02
N SER A 27 -1.86 -15.85 62.65
CA SER A 27 -2.77 -16.80 62.00
C SER A 27 -4.23 -16.49 62.32
N PHE A 28 -5.15 -16.71 61.38
CA PHE A 28 -6.54 -17.05 61.70
C PHE A 28 -7.10 -18.11 60.74
N GLN A 29 -8.13 -18.82 61.18
CA GLN A 29 -8.49 -20.16 60.68
C GLN A 29 -9.59 -20.19 59.61
N TRP A 30 -9.59 -21.28 58.85
CA TRP A 30 -10.69 -21.69 57.97
C TRP A 30 -11.96 -22.08 58.74
N ARG A 31 -13.12 -21.83 58.13
CA ARG A 31 -14.35 -22.64 58.28
C ARG A 31 -15.02 -22.81 56.91
N LEU A 32 -15.69 -23.93 56.68
CA LEU A 32 -16.33 -24.26 55.40
C LEU A 32 -17.85 -23.99 55.41
N GLY A 33 -18.35 -23.52 54.25
CA GLY A 33 -19.73 -23.70 53.80
C GLY A 33 -20.78 -22.70 54.34
N PRO A 34 -22.01 -22.72 53.77
CA PRO A 34 -22.51 -23.64 52.74
C PRO A 34 -22.51 -23.07 51.30
N LEU A 35 -22.95 -23.89 50.34
CA LEU A 35 -23.15 -23.56 48.91
C LEU A 35 -24.49 -22.83 48.64
N LEU A 36 -24.69 -22.45 47.36
CA LEU A 36 -25.96 -22.10 46.70
C LEU A 36 -26.57 -20.72 46.99
N SER A 37 -26.15 -19.71 46.22
CA SER A 37 -27.08 -18.77 45.57
C SER A 37 -26.44 -18.15 44.31
N ASN A 38 -27.22 -17.36 43.56
CA ASN A 38 -26.81 -16.49 42.44
C ASN A 38 -26.40 -17.13 41.10
N CYS A 39 -26.76 -18.39 40.84
CA CYS A 39 -26.95 -18.88 39.46
C CYS A 39 -28.40 -18.63 39.00
N HIS A 40 -28.80 -17.36 38.83
CA HIS A 40 -30.21 -16.98 38.61
C HIS A 40 -30.45 -15.92 37.51
N SER A 41 -29.70 -16.02 36.41
CA SER A 41 -29.97 -15.20 35.19
C SER A 41 -29.87 -15.96 33.86
N PHE A 42 -29.58 -17.27 33.87
CA PHE A 42 -29.30 -18.05 32.65
C PHE A 42 -30.23 -19.26 32.38
N LEU A 43 -31.14 -19.63 33.29
CA LEU A 43 -31.96 -20.85 33.17
C LEU A 43 -33.43 -20.64 32.76
N LEU A 44 -33.97 -19.41 32.89
CA LEU A 44 -35.35 -19.09 32.51
C LEU A 44 -35.63 -19.20 30.98
N PRO A 45 -34.72 -18.81 30.06
CA PRO A 45 -34.98 -18.91 28.62
C PRO A 45 -35.16 -20.34 28.11
N LEU A 46 -34.38 -21.32 28.62
CA LEU A 46 -34.45 -22.70 28.14
C LEU A 46 -35.77 -23.41 28.53
N LEU A 47 -36.27 -23.19 29.75
CA LEU A 47 -37.53 -23.79 30.20
C LEU A 47 -38.74 -23.31 29.38
N ALA A 48 -38.73 -22.05 28.92
CA ALA A 48 -39.77 -21.50 28.05
C ALA A 48 -39.81 -22.20 26.68
N VAL A 49 -38.64 -22.53 26.11
CA VAL A 49 -38.54 -23.26 24.83
C VAL A 49 -39.02 -24.70 24.98
N MET A 50 -38.61 -25.40 26.05
CA MET A 50 -38.99 -26.81 26.26
C MET A 50 -40.47 -27.02 26.58
N THR A 51 -41.15 -26.07 27.22
CA THR A 51 -42.58 -26.19 27.57
C THR A 51 -43.53 -25.87 26.41
N ALA A 52 -43.09 -25.12 25.39
CA ALA A 52 -43.93 -24.73 24.24
C ALA A 52 -44.12 -25.84 23.18
N GLY A 53 -43.17 -26.76 23.04
CA GLY A 53 -43.14 -27.78 21.98
C GLY A 53 -44.40 -28.65 21.83
N PRO A 54 -45.00 -29.19 22.92
CA PRO A 54 -46.21 -30.01 22.84
C PRO A 54 -47.46 -29.25 22.35
N LEU A 55 -47.56 -27.95 22.65
CA LEU A 55 -48.68 -27.11 22.21
C LEU A 55 -48.62 -26.82 20.70
N TYR A 56 -47.43 -26.54 20.17
CA TYR A 56 -47.24 -26.25 18.74
C TYR A 56 -47.59 -27.45 17.84
N LYS A 57 -47.31 -28.68 18.30
CA LYS A 57 -47.72 -29.93 17.60
C LYS A 57 -49.24 -30.12 17.50
N ARG A 58 -50.06 -29.46 18.34
CA ARG A 58 -51.53 -29.46 18.19
C ARG A 58 -52.05 -28.43 17.20
N ALA A 59 -51.35 -27.30 17.01
CA ALA A 59 -51.78 -26.24 16.11
C ALA A 59 -51.70 -26.63 14.62
N CYS A 60 -50.62 -27.30 14.20
CA CYS A 60 -50.31 -27.55 12.79
C CYS A 60 -51.18 -28.63 12.09
N ARG A 61 -52.30 -29.08 12.69
CA ARG A 61 -53.11 -30.20 12.17
C ARG A 61 -54.35 -29.81 11.35
N LYS A 62 -54.54 -28.53 11.00
CA LYS A 62 -55.65 -28.05 10.16
C LYS A 62 -55.27 -26.89 9.22
N ARG A 63 -55.24 -27.16 7.90
CA ARG A 63 -55.18 -26.19 6.76
C ARG A 63 -53.87 -25.38 6.67
N LEU A 64 -53.27 -25.09 5.50
CA LEU A 64 -53.49 -25.42 4.07
C LEU A 64 -52.09 -25.54 3.38
N PRO A 65 -51.96 -26.08 2.16
CA PRO A 65 -50.64 -26.31 1.53
C PRO A 65 -50.06 -25.07 0.84
N GLY A 66 -48.73 -24.93 0.89
CA GLY A 66 -47.93 -23.92 0.17
C GLY A 66 -46.44 -24.08 0.51
N HIS A 67 -45.55 -23.86 -0.46
CA HIS A 67 -44.11 -24.10 -0.27
C HIS A 67 -43.46 -23.05 0.66
N HIS A 68 -42.72 -23.50 1.67
CA HIS A 68 -41.74 -22.68 2.39
C HIS A 68 -40.46 -23.51 2.66
N PRO A 69 -39.29 -23.16 2.08
CA PRO A 69 -38.07 -23.95 2.21
C PRO A 69 -37.52 -24.00 3.65
N ASN A 70 -37.80 -22.96 4.45
CA ASN A 70 -37.28 -22.82 5.82
C ASN A 70 -37.77 -23.91 6.79
N LEU A 71 -38.91 -24.57 6.51
CA LEU A 71 -39.47 -25.57 7.42
C LEU A 71 -38.72 -26.91 7.36
N ALA A 72 -38.28 -27.32 6.17
CA ALA A 72 -37.44 -28.51 5.99
C ALA A 72 -36.05 -28.31 6.64
N PHE A 73 -35.50 -27.10 6.52
CA PHE A 73 -34.21 -26.72 7.12
C PHE A 73 -34.22 -26.86 8.66
N LEU A 74 -35.27 -26.36 9.33
CA LEU A 74 -35.42 -26.48 10.79
C LEU A 74 -35.59 -27.94 11.26
N VAL A 75 -36.29 -28.77 10.50
CA VAL A 75 -36.41 -30.22 10.80
C VAL A 75 -35.06 -30.93 10.64
N SER A 76 -34.27 -30.58 9.62
CA SER A 76 -32.94 -31.15 9.40
C SER A 76 -31.94 -30.78 10.51
N ILE A 77 -31.98 -29.53 11.00
CA ILE A 77 -31.18 -29.08 12.16
C ILE A 77 -31.58 -29.88 13.42
N TYR A 78 -32.87 -30.02 13.70
CA TYR A 78 -33.35 -30.80 14.85
C TYR A 78 -32.90 -32.27 14.80
N ALA A 79 -32.97 -32.90 13.62
CA ALA A 79 -32.50 -34.28 13.42
C ALA A 79 -30.98 -34.42 13.61
N SER A 80 -30.19 -33.47 13.10
CA SER A 80 -28.73 -33.48 13.27
C SER A 80 -28.33 -33.35 14.74
N CYS A 81 -28.96 -32.44 15.49
CA CYS A 81 -28.71 -32.29 16.94
C CYS A 81 -29.08 -33.55 17.74
N GLN A 82 -30.12 -34.30 17.34
CA GLN A 82 -30.47 -35.58 17.97
C GLN A 82 -29.40 -36.66 17.70
N ALA A 83 -28.88 -36.73 16.47
CA ALA A 83 -27.84 -37.71 16.10
C ALA A 83 -26.54 -37.48 16.89
N THR A 84 -26.05 -36.24 16.96
CA THR A 84 -24.80 -35.93 17.69
C THR A 84 -24.92 -36.22 19.18
N LEU A 85 -26.10 -36.02 19.79
CA LEU A 85 -26.34 -36.39 21.19
C LEU A 85 -26.26 -37.91 21.42
N SER A 86 -26.73 -38.72 20.46
CA SER A 86 -26.64 -40.18 20.53
C SER A 86 -25.19 -40.66 20.50
N GLU A 87 -24.38 -40.17 19.54
CA GLU A 87 -22.97 -40.56 19.40
C GLU A 87 -22.13 -40.22 20.65
N THR A 88 -22.48 -39.14 21.37
CA THR A 88 -21.80 -38.77 22.62
C THR A 88 -22.11 -39.66 23.83
N GLN A 89 -23.12 -40.53 23.78
CA GLN A 89 -23.41 -41.46 24.87
C GLN A 89 -22.63 -42.79 24.74
N ASP A 90 -22.45 -43.32 23.53
CA ASP A 90 -21.76 -44.61 23.32
C ASP A 90 -20.24 -44.53 23.55
N GLN A 91 -19.60 -43.38 23.32
CA GLN A 91 -18.15 -43.23 23.51
C GLN A 91 -17.70 -43.08 24.98
N GLY A 92 -18.62 -43.01 25.94
CA GLY A 92 -18.31 -42.80 27.36
C GLY A 92 -17.83 -44.03 28.13
N LEU A 93 -17.68 -45.20 27.49
CA LEU A 93 -17.75 -46.50 28.19
C LEU A 93 -16.69 -47.56 27.82
N MET A 94 -15.47 -47.19 27.41
CA MET A 94 -14.35 -48.16 27.30
C MET A 94 -13.00 -47.72 27.88
N THR A 95 -12.43 -48.67 28.64
CA THR A 95 -10.99 -48.94 28.91
C THR A 95 -10.08 -47.84 29.46
N SER A 96 -9.80 -47.92 30.75
CA SER A 96 -8.56 -47.44 31.37
C SER A 96 -7.45 -48.50 31.31
N ARG A 97 -6.21 -48.11 30.97
CA ARG A 97 -4.96 -48.83 31.30
C ARG A 97 -3.72 -48.00 30.93
N GLY A 98 -2.69 -48.00 31.78
CA GLY A 98 -1.43 -47.26 31.59
C GLY A 98 -1.50 -45.83 32.13
N GLY A 99 -0.71 -45.51 33.16
CA GLY A 99 -0.87 -44.27 33.92
C GLY A 99 0.23 -43.22 33.71
N ARG A 100 -0.19 -41.96 33.55
CA ARG A 100 0.42 -40.75 34.12
C ARG A 100 -0.69 -39.72 34.36
N THR A 101 -0.68 -39.05 35.50
CA THR A 101 -1.73 -38.13 35.92
C THR A 101 -1.44 -36.69 35.51
N LEU A 102 -2.42 -36.04 34.89
CA LEU A 102 -2.49 -34.58 34.70
C LEU A 102 -3.80 -34.07 35.32
N GLY A 103 -3.74 -32.93 36.02
CA GLY A 103 -4.86 -32.43 36.83
C GLY A 103 -6.03 -31.85 36.02
N PRO A 104 -7.26 -31.90 36.56
CA PRO A 104 -8.42 -31.33 35.89
C PRO A 104 -8.36 -29.79 35.87
N GLY A 105 -8.21 -29.21 34.68
CA GLY A 105 -8.13 -27.74 34.54
C GLY A 105 -7.91 -27.18 33.13
N ARG A 106 -7.45 -28.00 32.16
CA ARG A 106 -7.31 -27.57 30.76
C ARG A 106 -8.07 -28.41 29.73
N ALA A 107 -8.26 -29.71 29.95
CA ALA A 107 -8.86 -30.63 28.99
C ALA A 107 -10.33 -30.32 28.59
N LEU A 108 -11.07 -29.53 29.37
CA LEU A 108 -12.47 -29.18 29.07
C LEU A 108 -12.63 -27.99 28.11
N TRP A 109 -11.59 -27.15 27.94
CA TRP A 109 -11.70 -25.96 27.08
C TRP A 109 -11.51 -26.28 25.60
N GLU A 110 -10.59 -27.19 25.28
CA GLU A 110 -10.25 -27.56 23.90
C GLU A 110 -11.35 -28.37 23.19
N ILE A 111 -12.23 -29.05 23.94
CA ILE A 111 -13.31 -29.90 23.39
C ILE A 111 -14.54 -29.06 22.98
N GLN A 112 -14.83 -27.93 23.63
CA GLN A 112 -16.10 -27.20 23.42
C GLN A 112 -16.04 -26.04 22.41
N VAL A 113 -14.87 -25.53 22.02
CA VAL A 113 -14.76 -24.39 21.08
C VAL A 113 -14.54 -24.84 19.63
N GLY A 114 -13.94 -26.01 19.39
CA GLY A 114 -13.43 -26.42 18.07
C GLY A 114 -14.46 -26.79 16.99
N ARG A 115 -15.78 -26.69 17.23
CA ARG A 115 -16.83 -27.14 16.28
C ARG A 115 -18.09 -26.26 16.21
N MET A 116 -18.00 -24.93 16.36
CA MET A 116 -19.12 -24.03 16.02
C MET A 116 -19.11 -23.63 14.53
N PRO A 117 -20.19 -23.83 13.76
CA PRO A 117 -20.31 -23.31 12.40
C PRO A 117 -20.37 -21.77 12.38
N ALA A 118 -19.65 -21.15 11.44
CA ALA A 118 -19.45 -19.70 11.36
C ALA A 118 -20.75 -18.85 11.35
N LEU A 119 -21.87 -19.42 10.91
CA LEU A 119 -23.17 -18.73 10.84
C LEU A 119 -23.71 -18.32 12.22
N LEU A 120 -23.40 -19.09 13.28
CA LEU A 120 -23.82 -18.74 14.65
C LEU A 120 -22.99 -17.58 15.22
N LEU A 121 -21.69 -17.53 14.90
CA LEU A 121 -20.83 -16.40 15.26
C LEU A 121 -21.28 -15.11 14.55
N TRP A 122 -21.66 -15.22 13.27
CA TRP A 122 -22.20 -14.08 12.49
C TRP A 122 -23.51 -13.54 13.08
N LEU A 123 -24.44 -14.40 13.49
CA LEU A 123 -25.68 -13.98 14.16
C LEU A 123 -25.43 -13.34 15.54
N TRP A 124 -24.43 -13.81 16.29
CA TRP A 124 -24.09 -13.25 17.60
C TRP A 124 -23.50 -11.83 17.48
N VAL A 125 -22.59 -11.60 16.52
CA VAL A 125 -21.98 -10.28 16.29
C VAL A 125 -23.00 -9.24 15.79
N ASN A 126 -23.92 -9.63 14.90
CA ASN A 126 -24.89 -8.68 14.31
C ASN A 126 -26.18 -8.49 15.14
N GLY A 127 -26.41 -9.29 16.19
CA GLY A 127 -27.66 -9.29 16.96
C GLY A 127 -27.85 -8.14 17.96
N LEU A 128 -26.84 -7.30 18.19
CA LEU A 128 -26.85 -6.28 19.26
C LEU A 128 -27.27 -4.85 18.82
N ALA A 129 -27.59 -4.64 17.54
CA ALA A 129 -28.01 -3.35 17.00
C ALA A 129 -29.53 -3.31 16.70
N GLY A 130 -30.39 -3.36 17.72
CA GLY A 130 -31.84 -3.47 17.48
C GLY A 130 -32.82 -3.41 18.66
N ALA A 131 -32.62 -2.54 19.65
CA ALA A 131 -33.56 -2.39 20.76
C ALA A 131 -33.70 -0.93 21.26
N GLY A 132 -34.46 -0.10 20.54
CA GLY A 132 -34.65 1.31 20.91
C GLY A 132 -35.92 1.97 20.35
N SER A 133 -36.82 2.38 21.26
CA SER A 133 -38.07 3.13 21.02
C SER A 133 -39.21 2.41 20.30
N ARG A 134 -40.44 2.87 20.56
CA ARG A 134 -41.71 2.19 20.26
C ARG A 134 -42.74 3.21 19.73
N GLU A 135 -43.57 2.78 18.78
CA GLU A 135 -44.97 3.22 18.59
C GLU A 135 -45.30 4.73 18.52
N ARG A 136 -45.37 5.27 17.29
CA ARG A 136 -46.55 5.93 16.65
C ARG A 136 -46.15 6.51 15.28
N GLY A 137 -47.00 6.58 14.26
CA GLY A 137 -48.37 6.07 14.09
C GLY A 137 -49.04 6.68 12.85
N THR A 138 -49.76 5.85 12.07
CA THR A 138 -50.69 6.22 10.97
C THR A 138 -50.24 7.13 9.81
N ARG A 139 -50.29 6.55 8.59
CA ARG A 139 -50.66 7.14 7.28
C ARG A 139 -49.93 8.40 6.79
N ALA A 140 -49.13 8.22 5.74
CA ALA A 140 -48.94 9.27 4.73
C ALA A 140 -50.23 9.48 3.91
N GLY A 141 -50.41 10.69 3.39
CA GLY A 141 -51.40 11.03 2.37
C GLY A 141 -50.73 11.80 1.24
N GLU A 142 -51.27 11.71 0.03
CA GLU A 142 -50.78 12.40 -1.17
C GLU A 142 -51.12 13.90 -1.14
N GLY A 143 -50.45 14.71 -1.97
CA GLY A 143 -50.93 16.06 -2.27
C GLY A 143 -49.85 17.07 -2.64
N GLN A 144 -49.76 17.41 -3.93
CA GLN A 144 -49.21 18.70 -4.36
C GLN A 144 -50.25 19.80 -4.05
N LEU A 145 -49.83 21.06 -3.80
CA LEU A 145 -50.32 22.21 -4.57
C LEU A 145 -49.60 23.54 -4.26
N ARG A 146 -49.83 24.48 -5.18
CA ARG A 146 -49.14 25.76 -5.42
C ARG A 146 -49.46 26.85 -4.39
N SER A 147 -48.54 27.82 -4.30
CA SER A 147 -48.78 29.26 -4.03
C SER A 147 -49.33 29.63 -2.62
N SER A 148 -49.09 30.82 -2.06
CA SER A 148 -48.78 32.13 -2.67
C SER A 148 -47.98 33.03 -1.70
N SER A 149 -47.52 34.18 -2.19
CA SER A 149 -47.05 35.31 -1.34
C SER A 149 -48.19 36.32 -1.18
N PRO A 150 -48.23 37.08 -0.07
CA PRO A 150 -47.86 38.49 -0.20
C PRO A 150 -46.97 39.01 0.93
N ALA A 151 -46.45 40.23 0.76
CA ALA A 151 -45.60 40.94 1.73
C ALA A 151 -46.38 42.01 2.52
N ASN A 152 -45.80 42.55 3.60
CA ASN A 152 -45.56 44.00 3.60
C ASN A 152 -44.43 44.52 4.53
N THR A 153 -43.98 45.72 4.15
CA THR A 153 -43.17 46.77 4.82
C THR A 153 -43.05 46.77 6.35
N THR A 154 -41.94 47.26 6.96
CA THR A 154 -41.39 48.65 6.94
C THR A 154 -39.87 48.66 7.28
N ARG A 155 -38.91 49.39 6.67
CA ARG A 155 -38.65 50.86 6.50
C ARG A 155 -38.77 51.67 7.81
N VAL A 156 -37.80 52.46 8.29
CA VAL A 156 -37.02 53.60 7.72
C VAL A 156 -35.69 53.75 8.52
N GLY A 157 -34.58 54.38 8.10
CA GLY A 157 -34.18 54.98 6.81
C GLY A 157 -33.52 56.38 6.89
N THR A 158 -32.23 56.49 6.53
CA THR A 158 -31.48 57.73 6.11
C THR A 158 -30.09 57.29 5.58
N ARG A 159 -29.29 57.91 4.68
CA ARG A 159 -29.15 59.20 3.92
C ARG A 159 -28.14 60.25 4.44
N ARG A 160 -27.39 60.84 3.47
CA ARG A 160 -26.29 61.84 3.51
C ARG A 160 -24.89 61.26 3.83
N SER A 161 -23.76 61.74 3.26
CA SER A 161 -23.53 62.57 2.04
C SER A 161 -22.04 62.59 1.62
N LEU A 162 -21.75 62.78 0.33
CA LEU A 162 -20.40 63.09 -0.21
C LEU A 162 -19.98 64.54 0.09
N PRO A 163 -18.67 64.86 0.02
CA PRO A 163 -18.19 65.68 -1.10
C PRO A 163 -16.87 65.20 -1.77
N LYS A 164 -16.44 65.91 -2.83
CA LYS A 164 -15.18 65.72 -3.58
C LYS A 164 -14.22 66.90 -3.35
N SER A 165 -12.89 66.71 -3.49
CA SER A 165 -11.86 67.65 -4.03
C SER A 165 -10.45 67.38 -3.42
N ALA A 166 -9.31 67.82 -3.99
CA ALA A 166 -8.96 68.01 -5.41
C ALA A 166 -7.42 68.08 -5.65
N ALA A 167 -7.01 67.52 -6.79
CA ALA A 167 -5.75 67.60 -7.55
C ALA A 167 -4.69 68.72 -7.31
N ARG A 168 -3.39 68.35 -7.46
CA ARG A 168 -2.26 69.05 -8.16
C ARG A 168 -0.95 68.21 -8.00
N ARG A 169 0.14 68.37 -8.78
CA ARG A 169 0.33 68.49 -10.26
C ARG A 169 1.85 68.43 -10.58
N GLY A 170 2.23 67.87 -11.73
CA GLY A 170 3.55 68.04 -12.38
C GLY A 170 4.46 66.79 -12.37
N GLY A 171 5.34 66.58 -13.36
CA GLY A 171 5.48 67.26 -14.66
C GLY A 171 6.83 67.03 -15.37
N GLY A 172 6.82 66.74 -16.68
CA GLY A 172 8.03 66.50 -17.52
C GLY A 172 8.22 65.01 -17.88
N VAL A 173 8.20 64.46 -19.11
CA VAL A 173 8.14 64.90 -20.55
C VAL A 173 9.44 64.67 -21.35
N GLY A 174 9.37 63.72 -22.30
CA GLY A 174 10.34 63.38 -23.38
C GLY A 174 10.04 61.94 -23.85
N LYS A 175 9.60 61.57 -25.07
CA LYS A 175 9.87 61.98 -26.48
C LYS A 175 11.32 61.69 -26.92
N ILE A 176 11.64 61.03 -28.05
CA ILE A 176 10.84 60.46 -29.18
C ILE A 176 11.62 59.30 -29.87
N LEU A 177 11.04 58.59 -30.87
CA LEU A 177 11.59 57.41 -31.60
C LEU A 177 12.57 57.79 -32.78
N PRO A 178 12.79 56.98 -33.87
CA PRO A 178 13.88 55.96 -34.00
C PRO A 178 14.69 55.99 -35.35
N ARG A 179 15.71 55.12 -35.52
CA ARG A 179 16.29 54.59 -36.82
C ARG A 179 17.35 53.49 -36.51
N ARG A 180 17.42 52.32 -37.18
CA ARG A 180 17.85 51.92 -38.56
C ARG A 180 19.37 52.03 -38.86
N GLY A 181 20.04 50.91 -39.17
CA GLY A 181 20.92 50.80 -40.37
C GLY A 181 22.31 50.12 -40.30
N CYS A 182 22.42 48.93 -40.93
CA CYS A 182 23.46 48.50 -41.90
C CYS A 182 24.96 48.18 -41.54
N ARG A 183 25.36 46.93 -41.88
CA ARG A 183 26.60 46.43 -42.55
C ARG A 183 28.02 46.73 -41.99
N GLY A 184 28.88 45.69 -41.95
CA GLY A 184 30.35 45.82 -41.93
C GLY A 184 31.11 44.49 -41.69
N ASP A 185 31.85 44.02 -42.70
CA ASP A 185 32.96 43.03 -42.64
C ASP A 185 34.31 43.81 -42.39
N PRO A 186 35.49 43.20 -42.09
CA PRO A 186 36.01 41.94 -42.66
C PRO A 186 36.91 41.03 -41.77
N ASN A 187 37.41 39.97 -42.42
CA ASN A 187 38.37 38.93 -41.98
C ASN A 187 39.85 39.39 -41.97
N PRO A 188 40.73 38.71 -41.19
CA PRO A 188 41.92 38.01 -41.76
C PRO A 188 42.20 36.66 -41.06
N GLU A 189 42.98 35.67 -41.57
CA GLU A 189 43.58 35.36 -42.88
C GLU A 189 43.98 33.85 -42.93
N ARG A 190 44.59 33.36 -44.02
CA ARG A 190 45.15 31.99 -44.17
C ARG A 190 46.56 32.02 -44.78
N PRO A 191 47.39 31.00 -44.51
CA PRO A 191 47.93 30.14 -45.60
C PRO A 191 47.31 28.72 -45.55
N ALA A 192 47.15 27.90 -46.61
CA ALA A 192 47.85 27.69 -47.89
C ALA A 192 49.22 26.98 -47.73
N GLY A 193 49.53 25.84 -48.37
CA GLY A 193 48.78 24.91 -49.25
C GLY A 193 49.42 23.49 -49.18
N GLY A 194 49.24 22.53 -50.10
CA GLY A 194 48.39 22.43 -51.30
C GLY A 194 48.87 21.33 -52.28
N LEU A 195 47.95 20.68 -53.02
CA LEU A 195 48.15 19.77 -54.19
C LEU A 195 48.84 18.40 -53.90
N GLY A 196 48.54 17.29 -54.61
CA GLY A 196 47.53 17.04 -55.66
C GLY A 196 47.45 15.55 -56.12
N ARG A 197 46.69 15.30 -57.21
CA ARG A 197 46.76 14.26 -58.29
C ARG A 197 47.73 13.03 -58.13
N GLU A 198 47.47 11.81 -58.65
CA GLU A 198 46.44 11.29 -59.58
C GLU A 198 46.34 9.72 -59.58
N ALA A 199 45.11 9.21 -59.77
CA ALA A 199 44.64 8.15 -60.71
C ALA A 199 45.32 6.76 -60.96
N ARG A 200 44.44 5.76 -61.19
CA ARG A 200 44.64 4.38 -61.73
C ARG A 200 45.33 3.38 -60.75
N GLY A 201 45.05 2.06 -60.77
CA GLY A 201 44.02 1.27 -61.47
C GLY A 201 44.34 -0.24 -61.48
N GLY A 202 43.35 -1.12 -61.74
CA GLY A 202 43.56 -2.54 -62.10
C GLY A 202 42.96 -3.62 -61.17
N GLY A 203 42.22 -4.56 -61.78
CA GLY A 203 42.13 -5.98 -61.34
C GLY A 203 43.11 -6.84 -62.17
N PRO A 204 42.96 -8.18 -62.36
CA PRO A 204 41.84 -9.09 -62.09
C PRO A 204 42.21 -10.16 -61.01
N GLY A 205 41.62 -11.36 -60.83
CA GLY A 205 40.55 -12.16 -61.47
C GLY A 205 40.10 -13.32 -60.52
N ALA A 206 38.93 -13.96 -60.67
CA ALA A 206 38.61 -15.11 -61.56
C ALA A 206 39.41 -16.40 -61.25
N ALA A 207 38.86 -17.63 -61.18
CA ALA A 207 37.48 -18.17 -61.32
C ALA A 207 37.27 -19.36 -60.34
N GLY A 208 36.07 -19.94 -60.12
CA GLY A 208 35.44 -21.00 -60.94
C GLY A 208 35.88 -22.42 -60.46
N ALA A 209 35.11 -23.52 -60.48
CA ALA A 209 33.72 -23.85 -60.82
C ALA A 209 33.37 -25.19 -60.04
N GLY A 210 32.23 -25.89 -60.14
CA GLY A 210 30.97 -25.74 -60.89
C GLY A 210 30.23 -27.10 -61.01
N GLY A 211 28.96 -27.09 -61.42
CA GLY A 211 28.15 -28.28 -61.76
C GLY A 211 27.05 -28.65 -60.74
N GLY A 212 25.88 -29.15 -61.15
CA GLY A 212 25.35 -29.26 -62.52
C GLY A 212 24.19 -30.28 -62.68
N LEU A 213 23.33 -30.05 -63.70
CA LEU A 213 22.20 -30.90 -64.16
C LEU A 213 20.91 -30.83 -63.27
N ARG A 214 19.66 -30.57 -63.72
CA ARG A 214 18.88 -30.77 -64.98
C ARG A 214 18.34 -32.22 -65.07
N TRP A 215 17.05 -32.54 -65.30
CA TRP A 215 15.87 -31.92 -65.96
C TRP A 215 14.60 -32.04 -65.05
N GLY A 216 13.33 -31.70 -65.36
CA GLY A 216 12.65 -31.01 -66.47
C GLY A 216 11.24 -31.59 -66.80
N ARG A 217 10.40 -30.85 -67.58
CA ARG A 217 8.94 -31.06 -67.87
C ARG A 217 7.99 -30.62 -66.73
N GLY A 218 6.75 -30.17 -66.95
CA GLY A 218 5.97 -29.93 -68.18
C GLY A 218 4.93 -28.79 -68.00
N ALA A 219 4.17 -28.44 -69.05
CA ALA A 219 3.45 -27.15 -69.14
C ALA A 219 1.91 -27.21 -69.31
N ARG A 220 1.22 -26.18 -68.77
CA ARG A 220 -0.12 -25.58 -69.08
C ARG A 220 -0.65 -24.88 -67.82
N ALA A 221 -1.49 -23.84 -67.84
CA ALA A 221 -1.76 -22.77 -68.80
C ALA A 221 -2.65 -21.70 -68.11
N GLY A 222 -2.58 -20.42 -68.50
CA GLY A 222 -3.55 -19.38 -68.08
C GLY A 222 -2.92 -18.08 -67.59
N MET A 223 -3.22 -16.96 -68.26
CA MET A 223 -2.81 -15.61 -67.86
C MET A 223 -3.84 -14.96 -66.93
N ARG A 224 -3.39 -14.24 -65.89
CA ARG A 224 -4.05 -13.02 -65.40
C ARG A 224 -3.07 -12.13 -64.59
N ALA A 225 -3.17 -10.83 -64.86
CA ALA A 225 -2.50 -9.65 -64.28
C ALA A 225 -1.49 -9.82 -63.13
N ALA A 226 -0.28 -9.24 -63.32
CA ALA A 226 0.63 -8.90 -62.23
C ALA A 226 0.20 -7.60 -61.52
N PRO A 227 0.48 -7.44 -60.21
CA PRO A 227 0.17 -6.21 -59.47
C PRO A 227 1.09 -5.05 -59.89
N ALA A 228 0.52 -3.84 -59.95
CA ALA A 228 1.24 -2.64 -60.38
C ALA A 228 2.11 -2.02 -59.27
N ARG A 229 3.18 -1.32 -59.66
CA ARG A 229 4.02 -0.51 -58.75
C ARG A 229 3.22 0.71 -58.24
N PRO A 230 3.39 1.14 -56.96
CA PRO A 230 2.75 2.35 -56.45
C PRO A 230 3.17 3.61 -57.22
N ARG A 231 2.24 4.57 -57.37
CA ARG A 231 2.52 5.92 -57.85
C ARG A 231 2.83 6.84 -56.66
N PRO A 232 3.78 7.78 -56.76
CA PRO A 232 3.91 8.86 -55.78
C PRO A 232 2.79 9.88 -56.01
N GLY A 233 2.08 10.30 -54.96
CA GLY A 233 1.04 11.34 -55.11
C GLY A 233 -0.18 11.26 -54.17
N HIS A 234 0.00 11.02 -52.88
CA HIS A 234 -0.99 11.40 -51.87
C HIS A 234 -0.29 12.14 -50.72
N PRO A 235 -0.88 13.22 -50.17
CA PRO A 235 -0.36 13.85 -48.96
C PRO A 235 -0.47 12.85 -47.80
N ALA A 236 0.53 12.85 -46.90
CA ALA A 236 0.44 12.08 -45.67
C ALA A 236 -0.80 12.53 -44.86
N PRO A 237 -1.54 11.63 -44.20
CA PRO A 237 -2.68 12.00 -43.38
C PRO A 237 -2.20 12.94 -42.26
N THR A 238 -2.67 14.19 -42.30
CA THR A 238 -2.36 15.19 -41.28
C THR A 238 -3.16 14.88 -40.02
N TRP A 239 -2.58 14.04 -39.16
CA TRP A 239 -3.17 13.60 -37.89
C TRP A 239 -3.75 14.79 -37.10
N PRO A 240 -5.05 14.78 -36.76
CA PRO A 240 -5.63 15.81 -35.92
C PRO A 240 -4.99 15.81 -34.53
N ARG A 241 -5.01 16.97 -33.86
CA ARG A 241 -4.13 17.28 -32.71
C ARG A 241 -4.51 16.57 -31.40
N CYS A 242 -4.31 15.26 -31.29
CA CYS A 242 -4.31 14.54 -30.01
C CYS A 242 -3.09 14.85 -29.10
N ARG A 243 -2.45 16.02 -29.26
CA ARG A 243 -1.32 16.48 -28.44
C ARG A 243 -1.71 17.11 -27.09
N VAL A 244 -3.00 17.34 -26.86
CA VAL A 244 -3.48 18.19 -25.74
C VAL A 244 -3.87 17.39 -24.49
N SER A 245 -4.40 16.17 -24.64
CA SER A 245 -4.99 15.43 -23.50
C SER A 245 -4.00 14.58 -22.71
N ILE A 246 -2.89 14.14 -23.30
CA ILE A 246 -1.91 13.29 -22.60
C ILE A 246 -1.16 14.13 -21.54
N MET A 247 -0.43 15.17 -21.96
CA MET A 247 0.47 15.97 -21.10
C MET A 247 -0.18 16.61 -19.86
N ALA A 248 -1.51 16.75 -19.81
CA ALA A 248 -2.21 17.33 -18.66
C ALA A 248 -2.26 16.39 -17.44
N ALA A 249 -2.29 15.07 -17.64
CA ALA A 249 -2.49 14.06 -16.59
C ALA A 249 -1.24 13.75 -15.74
N TRP A 250 -0.12 14.45 -15.95
CA TRP A 250 1.22 14.07 -15.46
C TRP A 250 1.66 14.86 -14.22
N ARG A 251 0.92 15.91 -13.87
CA ARG A 251 1.39 16.94 -12.93
C ARG A 251 1.21 16.50 -11.48
N GLN A 252 2.18 15.74 -10.99
CA GLN A 252 2.33 15.47 -9.55
C GLN A 252 2.41 16.80 -8.79
N PRO A 253 1.54 17.06 -7.80
CA PRO A 253 1.64 18.25 -6.95
C PRO A 253 2.96 18.22 -6.17
N GLN A 254 3.81 19.22 -6.37
CA GLN A 254 5.07 19.32 -5.64
C GLN A 254 4.81 19.58 -4.15
N ALA A 255 5.73 19.14 -3.27
CA ALA A 255 5.58 19.30 -1.82
C ALA A 255 5.29 20.74 -1.37
N GLY A 256 5.80 21.76 -2.08
CA GLY A 256 5.49 23.17 -1.80
C GLY A 256 4.05 23.59 -2.13
N GLU A 257 3.40 22.94 -3.11
CA GLU A 257 1.99 23.18 -3.44
C GLU A 257 1.06 22.52 -2.42
N LEU A 258 1.38 21.28 -2.03
CA LEU A 258 0.70 20.55 -0.96
C LEU A 258 0.82 21.27 0.39
N LEU A 259 2.00 21.84 0.69
CA LEU A 259 2.21 22.70 1.87
C LEU A 259 1.35 23.97 1.82
N ALA A 260 1.23 24.62 0.66
CA ALA A 260 0.39 25.81 0.48
C ALA A 260 -1.12 25.50 0.58
N GLU A 261 -1.55 24.31 0.16
CA GLU A 261 -2.89 23.80 0.41
C GLU A 261 -3.13 23.53 1.89
N ALA A 262 -2.27 22.72 2.52
CA ALA A 262 -2.40 22.31 3.91
C ALA A 262 -2.44 23.52 4.86
N ARG A 263 -1.56 24.52 4.66
CA ARG A 263 -1.54 25.76 5.45
C ARG A 263 -2.81 26.59 5.27
N ARG A 264 -3.38 26.64 4.06
CA ARG A 264 -4.65 27.35 3.81
C ARG A 264 -5.80 26.67 4.53
N ALA A 265 -5.94 25.36 4.37
CA ALA A 265 -6.98 24.58 5.05
C ALA A 265 -6.82 24.64 6.59
N PHE A 266 -5.59 24.67 7.11
CA PHE A 266 -5.35 24.84 8.56
C PHE A 266 -5.84 26.20 9.06
N ARG A 267 -5.55 27.28 8.32
CA ARG A 267 -6.04 28.63 8.67
C ARG A 267 -7.57 28.73 8.60
N GLU A 268 -8.19 28.09 7.61
CA GLU A 268 -9.64 28.06 7.43
C GLU A 268 -10.37 27.24 8.50
N GLU A 269 -9.76 26.15 8.99
CA GLU A 269 -10.33 25.27 10.03
C GLU A 269 -10.07 25.78 11.46
N PHE A 270 -8.84 26.21 11.76
CA PHE A 270 -8.38 26.49 13.13
C PHE A 270 -8.15 27.99 13.41
N GLY A 271 -8.26 28.87 12.42
CA GLY A 271 -8.21 30.33 12.61
C GLY A 271 -6.82 30.93 12.86
N ALA A 272 -5.75 30.14 12.70
CA ALA A 272 -4.36 30.54 12.92
C ALA A 272 -3.42 30.01 11.82
N GLU A 273 -2.16 30.46 11.80
CA GLU A 273 -1.12 29.73 11.05
C GLU A 273 -0.73 28.45 11.81
N PRO A 274 -0.35 27.36 11.11
CA PRO A 274 0.33 26.24 11.75
C PRO A 274 1.77 26.61 12.09
N GLU A 275 2.32 26.02 13.15
CA GLU A 275 3.73 26.20 13.58
C GLU A 275 4.69 25.19 12.95
N LEU A 276 4.20 24.01 12.59
CA LEU A 276 5.00 22.87 12.13
C LEU A 276 4.45 22.31 10.82
N ALA A 277 5.36 21.85 9.94
CA ALA A 277 5.00 21.03 8.81
C ALA A 277 6.04 19.93 8.59
N VAL A 278 5.56 18.78 8.12
CA VAL A 278 6.38 17.61 7.80
C VAL A 278 5.85 16.93 6.56
N SER A 279 6.70 16.18 5.86
CA SER A 279 6.30 15.34 4.73
C SER A 279 6.99 14.00 4.77
N ALA A 280 6.30 12.94 4.35
CA ALA A 280 6.91 11.65 4.04
C ALA A 280 6.38 11.10 2.69
N PRO A 281 7.21 10.41 1.91
CA PRO A 281 6.87 10.00 0.55
C PRO A 281 6.06 8.69 0.52
N GLY A 282 5.32 8.50 -0.57
CA GLY A 282 4.96 7.17 -1.04
C GLY A 282 6.19 6.46 -1.64
N ARG A 283 6.05 5.18 -2.00
CA ARG A 283 7.17 4.38 -2.51
C ARG A 283 6.76 3.46 -3.65
N VAL A 284 7.71 3.15 -4.53
CA VAL A 284 7.60 2.03 -5.48
C VAL A 284 8.67 0.99 -5.17
N ASN A 285 8.35 -0.29 -5.25
CA ASN A 285 9.35 -1.35 -5.05
C ASN A 285 9.86 -1.86 -6.40
N LEU A 286 11.16 -1.69 -6.66
CA LEU A 286 11.73 -1.98 -7.98
C LEU A 286 11.89 -3.49 -8.20
N ILE A 287 12.10 -4.27 -7.13
CA ILE A 287 12.11 -5.74 -7.09
C ILE A 287 12.16 -6.22 -5.62
N GLY A 288 11.70 -7.44 -5.32
CA GLY A 288 11.76 -8.01 -3.96
C GLY A 288 10.42 -8.25 -3.27
N GLU A 289 9.30 -8.16 -3.98
CA GLU A 289 7.95 -8.20 -3.36
C GLU A 289 7.73 -9.47 -2.55
N HIS A 290 6.93 -9.37 -1.47
CA HIS A 290 6.59 -10.50 -0.60
C HIS A 290 7.78 -11.21 0.08
N THR A 291 9.00 -10.67 -0.05
CA THR A 291 10.18 -11.17 0.67
C THR A 291 10.40 -10.48 2.02
N ASP A 292 9.86 -9.28 2.26
CA ASP A 292 10.19 -8.49 3.45
C ASP A 292 9.69 -9.12 4.76
N TYR A 293 8.44 -9.58 4.83
CA TYR A 293 7.93 -10.40 5.93
C TYR A 293 8.51 -11.83 5.98
N ASN A 294 9.29 -12.22 4.97
CA ASN A 294 10.08 -13.45 4.94
C ASN A 294 11.56 -13.21 5.31
N GLN A 295 11.89 -12.06 5.92
CA GLN A 295 13.26 -11.64 6.27
C GLN A 295 14.20 -11.52 5.05
N GLY A 296 13.63 -11.22 3.89
CA GLY A 296 14.28 -11.20 2.58
C GLY A 296 15.08 -9.93 2.26
N LEU A 297 15.13 -9.61 0.96
CA LEU A 297 15.81 -8.45 0.41
C LEU A 297 14.85 -7.69 -0.52
N VAL A 298 14.69 -6.39 -0.28
CA VAL A 298 13.87 -5.49 -1.10
C VAL A 298 14.67 -4.30 -1.63
N LEU A 299 14.26 -3.74 -2.78
CA LEU A 299 14.93 -2.61 -3.42
C LEU A 299 13.91 -1.52 -3.83
N PRO A 300 13.24 -0.84 -2.87
CA PRO A 300 12.36 0.27 -3.17
C PRO A 300 13.09 1.59 -3.43
N MET A 301 12.36 2.55 -4.01
CA MET A 301 12.71 3.98 -3.99
C MET A 301 11.52 4.80 -3.48
N ALA A 302 11.82 5.90 -2.78
CA ALA A 302 10.83 6.91 -2.42
C ALA A 302 10.40 7.70 -3.66
N LEU A 303 9.15 8.17 -3.66
CA LEU A 303 8.53 8.90 -4.77
C LEU A 303 8.43 10.41 -4.49
N GLU A 304 8.29 11.19 -5.56
CA GLU A 304 7.97 12.62 -5.48
C GLU A 304 6.51 12.86 -5.04
N LEU A 305 5.68 11.81 -5.04
CA LEU A 305 4.37 11.76 -4.37
C LEU A 305 4.55 11.66 -2.85
N VAL A 306 3.98 12.61 -2.11
CA VAL A 306 4.12 12.74 -0.65
C VAL A 306 2.80 12.95 0.08
N THR A 307 2.77 12.52 1.35
CA THR A 307 1.80 13.00 2.35
C THR A 307 2.45 14.12 3.16
N VAL A 308 1.74 15.23 3.33
CA VAL A 308 2.13 16.41 4.11
C VAL A 308 1.18 16.55 5.31
N LEU A 309 1.75 16.74 6.49
CA LEU A 309 1.03 17.21 7.68
C LEU A 309 1.48 18.64 8.00
N VAL A 310 0.54 19.52 8.34
CA VAL A 310 0.82 20.81 8.98
C VAL A 310 0.02 20.92 10.27
N GLY A 311 0.55 21.58 11.29
CA GLY A 311 -0.16 21.69 12.56
C GLY A 311 0.53 22.52 13.64
N SER A 312 -0.10 22.51 14.82
CA SER A 312 0.36 23.20 16.03
C SER A 312 0.05 22.38 17.29
N PRO A 313 0.89 22.46 18.35
CA PRO A 313 0.61 21.85 19.65
C PRO A 313 -0.65 22.45 20.31
N ARG A 314 -1.22 21.71 21.26
CA ARG A 314 -2.36 22.12 22.09
C ARG A 314 -2.13 21.77 23.56
N ALA A 315 -2.50 22.69 24.44
CA ALA A 315 -2.41 22.52 25.90
C ALA A 315 -3.57 21.72 26.53
N ASP A 316 -4.61 21.36 25.75
CA ASP A 316 -5.83 20.70 26.24
C ASP A 316 -5.80 19.16 26.18
N GLY A 317 -4.71 18.56 25.69
CA GLY A 317 -4.57 17.12 25.55
C GLY A 317 -5.47 16.48 24.49
N LEU A 318 -6.10 17.29 23.63
CA LEU A 318 -6.91 16.82 22.51
C LEU A 318 -6.08 16.76 21.22
N VAL A 319 -6.37 15.76 20.39
CA VAL A 319 -5.90 15.64 19.02
C VAL A 319 -7.07 16.00 18.09
N SER A 320 -6.87 16.95 17.19
CA SER A 320 -7.88 17.43 16.25
C SER A 320 -7.31 17.42 14.83
N LEU A 321 -7.98 16.69 13.94
CA LEU A 321 -7.50 16.36 12.60
C LEU A 321 -8.52 16.76 11.54
N LEU A 322 -8.03 17.32 10.44
CA LEU A 322 -8.75 17.48 9.17
C LEU A 322 -7.93 16.84 8.05
N THR A 323 -8.59 16.21 7.06
CA THR A 323 -7.95 15.80 5.80
C THR A 323 -8.63 16.47 4.60
N THR A 324 -7.86 16.94 3.61
CA THR A 324 -8.41 17.47 2.36
C THR A 324 -8.62 16.39 1.30
N SER A 325 -7.83 15.30 1.33
CA SER A 325 -7.78 14.25 0.31
C SER A 325 -9.16 13.72 -0.07
N GLU A 326 -9.50 13.78 -1.36
CA GLU A 326 -10.87 13.51 -1.84
C GLU A 326 -11.34 12.07 -1.67
N ASP A 327 -10.42 11.10 -1.80
CA ASP A 327 -10.66 9.67 -1.63
C ASP A 327 -10.74 9.20 -0.16
N ALA A 328 -10.52 10.10 0.81
CA ALA A 328 -10.57 9.74 2.23
C ALA A 328 -12.02 9.50 2.71
N ASP A 329 -12.22 8.51 3.59
CA ASP A 329 -13.55 8.19 4.09
C ASP A 329 -14.07 9.17 5.14
N GLU A 330 -15.35 9.54 5.03
CA GLU A 330 -15.99 10.50 5.94
C GLU A 330 -16.14 9.94 7.36
N PRO A 331 -16.04 10.78 8.41
CA PRO A 331 -15.84 12.23 8.35
C PRO A 331 -14.38 12.64 8.06
N ARG A 332 -14.19 13.66 7.21
CA ARG A 332 -12.87 14.31 7.00
C ARG A 332 -12.34 15.05 8.22
N ARG A 333 -13.19 15.36 9.21
CA ARG A 333 -12.86 15.97 10.51
C ARG A 333 -12.95 14.94 11.62
N LEU A 334 -11.98 14.90 12.53
CA LEU A 334 -12.03 14.07 13.73
C LEU A 334 -11.39 14.76 14.94
N GLN A 335 -11.93 14.53 16.13
CA GLN A 335 -11.29 14.92 17.38
C GLN A 335 -11.35 13.78 18.40
N PHE A 336 -10.27 13.56 19.15
CA PHE A 336 -10.18 12.57 20.23
C PHE A 336 -9.16 13.01 21.30
N PRO A 337 -9.32 12.62 22.57
CA PRO A 337 -8.28 12.83 23.58
C PRO A 337 -7.08 11.91 23.33
N LEU A 338 -5.90 12.32 23.79
CA LEU A 338 -4.71 11.45 23.82
C LEU A 338 -4.97 10.15 24.62
N PRO A 339 -4.23 9.06 24.32
CA PRO A 339 -4.24 7.86 25.16
C PRO A 339 -3.65 8.14 26.55
N THR A 340 -4.12 7.38 27.53
CA THR A 340 -3.63 7.39 28.92
C THR A 340 -3.39 5.96 29.40
N ALA A 341 -2.73 5.80 30.55
CA ALA A 341 -2.50 4.47 31.15
C ALA A 341 -3.80 3.71 31.49
N GLN A 342 -4.95 4.40 31.54
CA GLN A 342 -6.28 3.85 31.81
C GLN A 342 -7.15 3.74 30.55
N ARG A 343 -6.75 4.33 29.41
CA ARG A 343 -7.54 4.37 28.17
C ARG A 343 -6.65 4.46 26.94
N SER A 344 -6.57 3.37 26.18
CA SER A 344 -5.99 3.35 24.84
C SER A 344 -6.87 4.05 23.79
N LEU A 345 -6.28 4.40 22.66
CA LEU A 345 -6.99 4.65 21.41
C LEU A 345 -7.44 3.31 20.79
N GLU A 346 -8.51 3.35 20.01
CA GLU A 346 -9.09 2.17 19.34
C GLU A 346 -9.29 2.46 17.84
N PRO A 347 -9.12 1.45 16.96
CA PRO A 347 -9.47 1.57 15.55
C PRO A 347 -10.99 1.68 15.38
N GLY A 348 -11.42 2.40 14.34
CA GLY A 348 -12.84 2.57 14.01
C GLY A 348 -13.03 3.30 12.70
N THR A 349 -14.04 4.17 12.64
CA THR A 349 -14.22 5.12 11.54
C THR A 349 -13.77 6.53 11.96
N PRO A 350 -13.37 7.40 11.00
CA PRO A 350 -13.02 7.06 9.62
C PRO A 350 -11.71 6.23 9.58
N ARG A 351 -11.50 5.42 8.54
CA ARG A 351 -10.35 4.51 8.48
C ARG A 351 -9.03 5.25 8.28
N TRP A 352 -9.02 6.37 7.56
CA TRP A 352 -7.79 7.18 7.40
C TRP A 352 -7.22 7.66 8.75
N ALA A 353 -8.05 7.88 9.76
CA ALA A 353 -7.59 8.30 11.08
C ALA A 353 -6.97 7.15 11.90
N ASN A 354 -7.18 5.88 11.52
CA ASN A 354 -6.64 4.74 12.26
C ASN A 354 -5.10 4.67 12.16
N TYR A 355 -4.51 5.02 11.01
CA TYR A 355 -3.06 5.14 10.85
C TYR A 355 -2.48 6.17 11.84
N VAL A 356 -3.11 7.36 11.92
CA VAL A 356 -2.70 8.45 12.83
C VAL A 356 -2.86 8.03 14.30
N LYS A 357 -4.02 7.47 14.68
CA LYS A 357 -4.27 6.94 16.03
C LYS A 357 -3.26 5.87 16.42
N GLY A 358 -2.93 4.94 15.52
CA GLY A 358 -2.01 3.85 15.81
C GLY A 358 -0.58 4.33 16.06
N VAL A 359 -0.10 5.30 15.27
CA VAL A 359 1.21 5.92 15.50
C VAL A 359 1.25 6.67 16.84
N ILE A 360 0.17 7.38 17.22
CA ILE A 360 0.05 8.01 18.54
C ILE A 360 0.03 6.96 19.66
N GLN A 361 -0.73 5.87 19.51
CA GLN A 361 -0.86 4.82 20.53
C GLN A 361 0.44 4.07 20.79
N HIS A 362 1.28 3.91 19.76
CA HIS A 362 2.55 3.20 19.85
C HIS A 362 3.76 4.16 19.95
N TYR A 363 3.54 5.47 20.13
CA TYR A 363 4.63 6.45 20.20
C TYR A 363 5.45 6.27 21.49
N PRO A 364 6.79 6.21 21.41
CA PRO A 364 7.62 5.77 22.55
C PRO A 364 8.01 6.88 23.53
N ALA A 365 7.89 8.17 23.15
CA ALA A 365 8.32 9.30 23.96
C ALA A 365 7.13 10.01 24.64
N ALA A 366 7.38 10.58 25.82
CA ALA A 366 6.40 11.28 26.64
C ALA A 366 7.06 12.40 27.46
N PRO A 367 6.33 13.47 27.84
CA PRO A 367 4.92 13.70 27.57
C PRO A 367 4.66 14.21 26.14
N LEU A 368 3.73 13.57 25.45
CA LEU A 368 3.23 14.03 24.15
C LEU A 368 2.08 15.05 24.39
N PRO A 369 2.13 16.28 23.86
CA PRO A 369 1.04 17.24 23.97
C PRO A 369 -0.12 16.92 23.01
N GLY A 370 -1.27 17.56 23.22
CA GLY A 370 -2.32 17.58 22.19
C GLY A 370 -1.84 18.32 20.94
N PHE A 371 -2.58 18.22 19.84
CA PHE A 371 -2.28 18.97 18.62
C PHE A 371 -3.48 19.16 17.70
N SER A 372 -3.47 20.24 16.92
CA SER A 372 -4.32 20.43 15.74
C SER A 372 -3.48 20.16 14.50
N ALA A 373 -3.99 19.42 13.52
CA ALA A 373 -3.29 19.17 12.25
C ALA A 373 -4.22 19.05 11.03
N VAL A 374 -3.70 19.40 9.86
CA VAL A 374 -4.27 19.11 8.54
C VAL A 374 -3.39 18.10 7.81
N VAL A 375 -4.02 17.10 7.20
CA VAL A 375 -3.42 16.09 6.32
C VAL A 375 -3.77 16.40 4.87
N VAL A 376 -2.76 16.37 4.00
CA VAL A 376 -2.91 16.46 2.53
C VAL A 376 -2.00 15.39 1.90
N SER A 377 -2.41 14.74 0.82
CA SER A 377 -1.54 13.77 0.12
C SER A 377 -1.70 13.78 -1.38
N SER A 378 -0.59 13.59 -2.09
CA SER A 378 -0.55 13.29 -3.53
C SER A 378 -0.37 11.79 -3.82
N VAL A 379 -0.21 10.95 -2.79
CA VAL A 379 -0.08 9.49 -2.96
C VAL A 379 -1.48 8.90 -3.20
N PRO A 380 -1.77 8.24 -4.33
CA PRO A 380 -3.11 7.73 -4.64
C PRO A 380 -3.54 6.67 -3.62
N LEU A 381 -4.68 6.89 -2.96
CA LEU A 381 -5.09 6.08 -1.82
C LEU A 381 -5.33 4.62 -2.23
N GLY A 382 -4.52 3.71 -1.68
CA GLY A 382 -4.61 2.28 -2.00
C GLY A 382 -4.14 1.89 -3.40
N GLY A 383 -3.52 2.78 -4.18
CA GLY A 383 -2.96 2.49 -5.50
C GLY A 383 -1.68 1.63 -5.51
N GLY A 384 -1.34 0.97 -4.39
CA GLY A 384 -0.11 0.18 -4.22
C GLY A 384 1.15 0.97 -3.83
N LEU A 385 1.11 2.31 -3.85
CA LEU A 385 2.26 3.20 -3.63
C LEU A 385 2.45 3.66 -2.16
N SER A 386 1.91 2.90 -1.20
CA SER A 386 2.08 3.08 0.26
C SER A 386 1.56 4.40 0.83
N SER A 387 0.34 4.78 0.45
CA SER A 387 -0.37 5.92 1.05
C SER A 387 -0.49 5.81 2.58
N SER A 388 -0.72 4.60 3.12
CA SER A 388 -0.76 4.36 4.58
C SER A 388 0.59 4.66 5.24
N ALA A 389 1.66 3.97 4.87
CA ALA A 389 3.00 4.19 5.45
C ALA A 389 3.48 5.64 5.30
N SER A 390 3.15 6.34 4.20
CA SER A 390 3.47 7.76 4.06
C SER A 390 2.74 8.64 5.09
N LEU A 391 1.49 8.32 5.45
CA LEU A 391 0.73 9.01 6.50
C LEU A 391 1.22 8.60 7.90
N GLU A 392 1.57 7.33 8.12
CA GLU A 392 2.16 6.87 9.38
C GLU A 392 3.49 7.56 9.67
N VAL A 393 4.40 7.60 8.69
CA VAL A 393 5.72 8.20 8.86
C VAL A 393 5.65 9.73 8.90
N ALA A 394 4.75 10.36 8.14
CA ALA A 394 4.49 11.79 8.32
C ALA A 394 3.92 12.09 9.72
N THR A 395 3.00 11.26 10.23
CA THR A 395 2.52 11.37 11.61
C THR A 395 3.67 11.23 12.60
N TYR A 396 4.51 10.18 12.48
CA TYR A 396 5.64 9.96 13.38
C TYR A 396 6.58 11.17 13.39
N THR A 397 6.94 11.67 12.21
CA THR A 397 7.81 12.84 12.03
C THR A 397 7.21 14.11 12.66
N PHE A 398 5.88 14.26 12.63
CA PHE A 398 5.17 15.34 13.31
C PHE A 398 5.26 15.18 14.84
N LEU A 399 4.99 13.99 15.38
CA LEU A 399 5.09 13.72 16.82
C LEU A 399 6.51 13.95 17.35
N GLN A 400 7.55 13.67 16.57
CA GLN A 400 8.94 13.98 16.91
C GLN A 400 9.22 15.47 17.13
N GLN A 401 8.48 16.37 16.47
CA GLN A 401 8.61 17.82 16.71
C GLN A 401 7.86 18.27 17.98
N LEU A 402 6.87 17.48 18.43
CA LEU A 402 6.11 17.74 19.66
C LEU A 402 6.79 17.15 20.91
N CYS A 403 7.39 15.97 20.78
CA CYS A 403 8.05 15.22 21.86
C CYS A 403 9.14 14.31 21.26
N PRO A 404 10.41 14.75 21.17
CA PRO A 404 11.47 14.00 20.49
C PRO A 404 11.76 12.61 21.10
N ASP A 405 11.87 11.58 20.25
CA ASP A 405 12.31 10.25 20.63
C ASP A 405 13.84 10.06 20.55
N SER A 406 14.36 9.14 21.37
CA SER A 406 15.75 8.66 21.33
C SER A 406 15.92 7.32 20.60
N GLY A 407 14.94 6.94 19.75
CA GLY A 407 14.90 5.66 19.06
C GLY A 407 15.73 5.59 17.78
N SER A 408 16.14 4.38 17.40
CA SER A 408 16.73 4.11 16.08
C SER A 408 15.66 4.17 14.98
N ILE A 409 16.08 4.42 13.72
CA ILE A 409 15.14 4.45 12.58
C ILE A 409 14.35 3.15 12.44
N ALA A 410 14.97 2.00 12.74
CA ALA A 410 14.29 0.70 12.79
C ALA A 410 13.14 0.68 13.82
N ALA A 411 13.33 1.26 15.01
CA ALA A 411 12.26 1.37 16.01
C ALA A 411 11.11 2.30 15.52
N ARG A 412 11.43 3.38 14.80
CA ARG A 412 10.43 4.29 14.20
C ARG A 412 9.59 3.56 13.15
N ALA A 413 10.26 2.81 12.26
CA ALA A 413 9.59 1.97 11.27
C ALA A 413 8.71 0.89 11.93
N GLN A 414 9.17 0.26 13.01
CA GLN A 414 8.42 -0.74 13.77
C GLN A 414 7.21 -0.16 14.53
N VAL A 415 7.24 1.11 14.95
CA VAL A 415 6.07 1.80 15.53
C VAL A 415 5.01 2.03 14.46
N CYS A 416 5.41 2.53 13.28
CA CYS A 416 4.51 2.68 12.14
C CYS A 416 3.94 1.32 11.68
N GLN A 417 4.78 0.30 11.45
CA GLN A 417 4.35 -1.05 11.11
C GLN A 417 3.33 -1.62 12.13
N ARG A 418 3.51 -1.33 13.43
CA ARG A 418 2.59 -1.77 14.49
C ARG A 418 1.24 -1.04 14.44
N ALA A 419 1.19 0.19 13.94
CA ALA A 419 -0.06 0.90 13.64
C ALA A 419 -0.79 0.22 12.47
N GLU A 420 -0.12 -0.04 11.35
CA GLU A 420 -0.67 -0.77 10.20
C GLU A 420 -1.23 -2.15 10.63
N HIS A 421 -0.51 -2.86 11.52
CA HIS A 421 -0.94 -4.15 12.06
C HIS A 421 -2.16 -4.04 12.99
N SER A 422 -2.12 -3.18 14.01
CA SER A 422 -3.13 -3.19 15.09
C SER A 422 -4.27 -2.18 14.94
N PHE A 423 -4.15 -1.22 14.00
CA PHE A 423 -5.18 -0.21 13.74
C PHE A 423 -5.74 -0.27 12.31
N ALA A 424 -4.94 -0.64 11.30
CA ALA A 424 -5.45 -0.90 9.94
C ALA A 424 -5.76 -2.39 9.68
N GLY A 425 -5.21 -3.30 10.49
CA GLY A 425 -5.46 -4.75 10.38
C GLY A 425 -4.66 -5.44 9.27
N VAL A 426 -3.62 -4.78 8.73
CA VAL A 426 -2.82 -5.29 7.60
C VAL A 426 -1.45 -5.76 8.12
N PRO A 427 -1.14 -7.06 8.09
CA PRO A 427 0.08 -7.62 8.72
C PRO A 427 1.32 -7.47 7.82
N CYS A 428 1.59 -6.25 7.37
CA CYS A 428 2.66 -5.88 6.44
C CYS A 428 4.07 -6.27 6.93
N GLY A 429 5.04 -6.38 6.02
CA GLY A 429 6.45 -6.37 6.40
C GLY A 429 6.91 -4.96 6.76
N ILE A 430 8.22 -4.70 6.72
CA ILE A 430 8.84 -3.45 7.21
C ILE A 430 9.32 -2.52 6.09
N MET A 431 9.19 -2.94 4.83
CA MET A 431 9.71 -2.22 3.67
C MET A 431 9.20 -0.78 3.57
N ASP A 432 7.87 -0.62 3.60
CA ASP A 432 7.18 0.62 3.23
C ASP A 432 7.53 1.77 4.20
N GLN A 433 7.54 1.47 5.50
CA GLN A 433 7.89 2.42 6.55
C GLN A 433 9.39 2.76 6.53
N LEU A 434 10.28 1.80 6.25
CA LEU A 434 11.72 2.07 6.16
C LEU A 434 12.08 2.96 4.97
N ILE A 435 11.54 2.72 3.76
CA ILE A 435 11.84 3.60 2.61
C ILE A 435 11.23 5.00 2.79
N ALA A 436 10.05 5.12 3.40
CA ALA A 436 9.47 6.42 3.71
C ALA A 436 10.30 7.20 4.75
N LEU A 437 11.02 6.51 5.65
CA LEU A 437 11.96 7.14 6.60
C LEU A 437 13.35 7.43 5.99
N LEU A 438 13.90 6.53 5.16
CA LEU A 438 15.31 6.51 4.75
C LEU A 438 15.59 6.85 3.28
N GLY A 439 14.57 7.11 2.46
CA GLY A 439 14.75 7.50 1.06
C GLY A 439 15.73 8.68 0.90
N GLN A 440 16.51 8.67 -0.18
CA GLN A 440 17.39 9.78 -0.54
C GLN A 440 17.32 10.04 -2.04
N LYS A 441 17.32 11.32 -2.42
CA LYS A 441 17.19 11.73 -3.80
C LYS A 441 18.25 11.05 -4.68
N GLY A 442 17.81 10.52 -5.82
CA GLY A 442 18.67 9.83 -6.77
C GLY A 442 19.21 8.47 -6.30
N HIS A 443 18.59 7.83 -5.30
CA HIS A 443 18.96 6.50 -4.81
C HIS A 443 17.74 5.59 -4.60
N ALA A 444 17.86 4.33 -5.01
CA ALA A 444 17.08 3.24 -4.41
C ALA A 444 17.72 2.82 -3.08
N LEU A 445 16.96 2.15 -2.22
CA LEU A 445 17.43 1.64 -0.94
C LEU A 445 17.35 0.11 -0.95
N LEU A 446 18.50 -0.57 -0.96
CA LEU A 446 18.54 -2.00 -0.67
C LEU A 446 18.33 -2.16 0.84
N ILE A 447 17.31 -2.93 1.24
CA ILE A 447 17.02 -3.22 2.65
C ILE A 447 17.16 -4.73 2.87
N ASP A 448 17.95 -5.11 3.88
CA ASP A 448 17.95 -6.47 4.42
C ASP A 448 16.90 -6.57 5.54
N CYS A 449 15.79 -7.24 5.27
CA CYS A 449 14.67 -7.33 6.21
C CYS A 449 14.91 -8.30 7.38
N ARG A 450 16.10 -8.90 7.49
CA ARG A 450 16.55 -9.68 8.65
C ARG A 450 17.44 -8.88 9.58
N SER A 451 18.50 -8.25 9.05
CA SER A 451 19.45 -7.46 9.85
C SER A 451 18.99 -6.01 10.07
N LEU A 452 18.04 -5.53 9.26
CA LEU A 452 17.65 -4.12 9.12
C LEU A 452 18.81 -3.21 8.67
N GLU A 453 19.83 -3.81 8.06
CA GLU A 453 20.88 -3.11 7.34
C GLU A 453 20.30 -2.51 6.05
N THR A 454 20.78 -1.31 5.69
CA THR A 454 20.33 -0.62 4.47
C THR A 454 21.52 -0.06 3.70
N SER A 455 21.43 -0.09 2.37
CA SER A 455 22.46 0.41 1.47
C SER A 455 21.84 1.24 0.35
N LEU A 456 22.39 2.44 0.13
CA LEU A 456 21.94 3.35 -0.92
C LEU A 456 22.52 2.92 -2.26
N VAL A 457 21.65 2.62 -3.22
CA VAL A 457 22.01 2.18 -4.58
C VAL A 457 21.71 3.33 -5.55
N PRO A 458 22.73 3.94 -6.20
CA PRO A 458 22.52 5.09 -7.08
C PRO A 458 21.55 4.81 -8.24
N LEU A 459 20.58 5.71 -8.39
CA LEU A 459 19.50 5.69 -9.37
C LEU A 459 19.24 7.13 -9.86
N SER A 460 20.26 7.70 -10.53
CA SER A 460 20.33 9.12 -10.90
C SER A 460 20.84 9.40 -12.32
N GLU A 461 20.96 8.37 -13.17
CA GLU A 461 21.33 8.51 -14.59
C GLU A 461 20.25 9.29 -15.37
N PRO A 462 20.54 10.46 -15.96
CA PRO A 462 19.53 11.30 -16.62
C PRO A 462 18.85 10.69 -17.85
N LYS A 463 19.43 9.65 -18.46
CA LYS A 463 18.81 8.90 -19.58
C LYS A 463 17.86 7.81 -19.12
N LEU A 464 17.75 7.56 -17.82
CA LEU A 464 16.94 6.51 -17.23
C LEU A 464 15.65 7.10 -16.64
N ALA A 465 14.54 6.37 -16.78
CA ALA A 465 13.25 6.72 -16.19
C ALA A 465 12.67 5.53 -15.43
N VAL A 466 11.89 5.84 -14.39
CA VAL A 466 10.99 4.91 -13.72
C VAL A 466 9.56 5.37 -14.00
N LEU A 467 8.87 4.63 -14.86
CA LEU A 467 7.46 4.84 -15.18
C LEU A 467 6.61 3.92 -14.29
N ILE A 468 5.66 4.51 -13.57
CA ILE A 468 4.69 3.80 -12.75
C ILE A 468 3.35 3.88 -13.46
N THR A 469 2.67 2.76 -13.66
CA THR A 469 1.36 2.72 -14.32
C THR A 469 0.33 2.07 -13.42
N ASN A 470 -0.58 2.87 -12.87
CA ASN A 470 -1.73 2.40 -12.10
C ASN A 470 -2.80 1.86 -13.06
N SER A 471 -3.23 0.62 -12.83
CA SER A 471 -4.34 -0.01 -13.55
C SER A 471 -5.69 0.66 -13.26
N ASN A 472 -5.77 1.43 -12.15
CA ASN A 472 -7.00 1.95 -11.55
C ASN A 472 -8.02 0.86 -11.16
N VAL A 473 -7.59 -0.40 -11.11
CA VAL A 473 -8.38 -1.55 -10.63
C VAL A 473 -7.80 -2.04 -9.30
N ARG A 474 -8.67 -2.45 -8.38
CA ARG A 474 -8.30 -3.03 -7.08
C ARG A 474 -9.32 -4.10 -6.70
N HIS A 475 -8.91 -5.36 -6.75
CA HIS A 475 -9.76 -6.49 -6.37
C HIS A 475 -9.85 -6.63 -4.85
N SER A 476 -11.04 -6.92 -4.32
CA SER A 476 -11.29 -7.06 -2.87
C SER A 476 -10.51 -8.21 -2.21
N LEU A 477 -10.02 -9.15 -3.02
CA LEU A 477 -9.19 -10.29 -2.60
C LEU A 477 -7.89 -9.86 -1.91
N GLY A 478 -7.28 -8.72 -2.28
CA GLY A 478 -5.96 -8.34 -1.77
C GLY A 478 -5.86 -8.27 -0.24
N SER A 479 -6.94 -7.88 0.44
CA SER A 479 -7.01 -7.84 1.91
C SER A 479 -7.09 -9.21 2.59
N SER A 480 -7.63 -10.24 1.93
CA SER A 480 -7.68 -11.61 2.47
C SER A 480 -6.51 -12.48 2.01
N GLU A 481 -6.00 -12.24 0.81
CA GLU A 481 -4.91 -13.02 0.22
C GLU A 481 -3.55 -12.71 0.84
N TYR A 482 -3.27 -11.47 1.23
CA TYR A 482 -1.97 -11.13 1.84
C TYR A 482 -1.72 -11.92 3.15
N PRO A 483 -2.66 -11.99 4.13
CA PRO A 483 -2.52 -12.88 5.29
C PRO A 483 -2.50 -14.38 4.96
N LEU A 484 -3.04 -14.81 3.81
CA LEU A 484 -2.94 -16.19 3.34
C LEU A 484 -1.54 -16.50 2.79
N ARG A 485 -1.01 -15.68 1.89
CA ARG A 485 0.35 -15.82 1.33
C ARG A 485 1.42 -15.84 2.41
N ARG A 486 1.29 -15.00 3.43
CA ARG A 486 2.18 -15.00 4.61
C ARG A 486 2.16 -16.34 5.35
N ARG A 487 0.97 -16.85 5.72
CA ARG A 487 0.83 -18.15 6.40
C ARG A 487 1.38 -19.32 5.57
N GLN A 488 1.13 -19.32 4.25
CA GLN A 488 1.70 -20.33 3.33
C GLN A 488 3.24 -20.33 3.33
N CYS A 489 3.89 -19.18 3.55
CA CYS A 489 5.35 -19.10 3.69
C CYS A 489 5.83 -19.57 5.07
N GLU A 490 5.15 -19.16 6.15
CA GLU A 490 5.42 -19.58 7.53
C GLU A 490 5.24 -21.09 7.73
N GLU A 491 4.31 -21.72 6.99
CA GLU A 491 4.11 -23.17 6.93
C GLU A 491 5.29 -23.91 6.28
N VAL A 492 5.82 -23.41 5.17
CA VAL A 492 6.99 -24.02 4.49
C VAL A 492 8.26 -23.85 5.32
N ALA A 493 8.53 -22.67 5.88
CA ALA A 493 9.69 -22.47 6.75
C ALA A 493 9.69 -23.47 7.93
N ARG A 494 8.52 -23.64 8.57
CA ARG A 494 8.31 -24.60 9.66
C ARG A 494 8.49 -26.06 9.22
N ALA A 495 7.98 -26.45 8.03
CA ALA A 495 8.14 -27.80 7.49
C ALA A 495 9.60 -28.14 7.15
N LEU A 496 10.42 -27.14 6.78
CA LEU A 496 11.85 -27.27 6.51
C LEU A 496 12.74 -27.00 7.74
N GLY A 497 12.16 -26.76 8.92
CA GLY A 497 12.91 -26.52 10.17
C GLY A 497 13.73 -25.22 10.19
N LYS A 498 13.34 -24.21 9.40
CA LYS A 498 13.99 -22.88 9.33
C LYS A 498 13.15 -21.82 10.07
N GLU A 499 13.78 -20.74 10.51
CA GLU A 499 13.05 -19.59 11.10
C GLU A 499 12.24 -18.85 10.04
N SER A 500 12.83 -18.67 8.86
CA SER A 500 12.20 -17.96 7.74
C SER A 500 12.69 -18.50 6.38
N LEU A 501 11.99 -18.15 5.30
CA LEU A 501 12.39 -18.52 3.95
C LEU A 501 13.71 -17.87 3.49
N ARG A 502 14.24 -16.88 4.24
CA ARG A 502 15.60 -16.33 4.03
C ARG A 502 16.70 -17.37 4.25
N GLU A 503 16.43 -18.39 5.05
CA GLU A 503 17.40 -19.46 5.37
C GLU A 503 17.27 -20.69 4.46
N VAL A 504 16.29 -20.69 3.54
CA VAL A 504 16.01 -21.79 2.61
C VAL A 504 16.73 -21.54 1.29
N GLN A 505 17.58 -22.47 0.86
CA GLN A 505 18.11 -22.49 -0.50
C GLN A 505 17.14 -23.20 -1.45
N LEU A 506 17.19 -22.90 -2.75
CA LEU A 506 16.27 -23.49 -3.74
C LEU A 506 16.45 -25.01 -3.83
N GLU A 507 17.68 -25.45 -3.60
CA GLU A 507 18.14 -26.82 -3.63
C GLU A 507 17.64 -27.60 -2.39
N GLU A 508 17.53 -26.94 -1.22
CA GLU A 508 16.85 -27.48 -0.04
C GLU A 508 15.33 -27.55 -0.23
N LEU A 509 14.73 -26.53 -0.87
CA LEU A 509 13.30 -26.47 -1.14
C LEU A 509 12.85 -27.58 -2.10
N GLU A 510 13.59 -27.80 -3.20
CA GLU A 510 13.32 -28.90 -4.15
C GLU A 510 13.51 -30.29 -3.49
N ALA A 511 14.50 -30.46 -2.60
CA ALA A 511 14.65 -31.69 -1.82
C ALA A 511 13.49 -31.89 -0.80
N GLY A 512 12.99 -30.80 -0.22
CA GLY A 512 11.86 -30.78 0.71
C GLY A 512 10.47 -30.80 0.04
N ARG A 513 10.38 -30.98 -1.28
CA ARG A 513 9.14 -30.85 -2.08
C ARG A 513 7.96 -31.67 -1.56
N GLU A 514 8.20 -32.88 -1.06
CA GLU A 514 7.16 -33.78 -0.53
C GLU A 514 6.76 -33.48 0.93
N LEU A 515 7.45 -32.56 1.61
CA LEU A 515 7.13 -32.13 2.98
C LEU A 515 6.09 -30.99 3.03
N VAL A 516 5.70 -30.44 1.87
CA VAL A 516 4.92 -29.20 1.76
C VAL A 516 3.77 -29.34 0.75
N SER A 517 2.76 -28.48 0.86
CA SER A 517 1.69 -28.45 -0.13
C SER A 517 2.19 -27.96 -1.49
N LYS A 518 1.57 -28.42 -2.58
CA LYS A 518 1.90 -27.98 -3.94
C LYS A 518 1.80 -26.46 -4.14
N GLU A 519 0.99 -25.79 -3.32
CA GLU A 519 0.85 -24.33 -3.31
C GLU A 519 1.96 -23.66 -2.50
N GLY A 520 2.18 -24.11 -1.26
CA GLY A 520 3.26 -23.62 -0.40
C GLY A 520 4.62 -23.74 -1.09
N PHE A 521 4.86 -24.85 -1.79
CA PHE A 521 6.03 -25.04 -2.65
C PHE A 521 6.21 -23.88 -3.65
N ARG A 522 5.16 -23.51 -4.41
CA ARG A 522 5.23 -22.41 -5.38
C ARG A 522 5.46 -21.06 -4.67
N ARG A 523 4.78 -20.83 -3.54
CA ARG A 523 4.96 -19.61 -2.73
C ARG A 523 6.41 -19.45 -2.25
N ALA A 524 7.01 -20.53 -1.75
CA ALA A 524 8.39 -20.52 -1.29
C ALA A 524 9.39 -20.43 -2.45
N ARG A 525 9.12 -21.07 -3.60
CA ARG A 525 9.99 -20.98 -4.79
C ARG A 525 10.05 -19.56 -5.33
N HIS A 526 8.92 -18.84 -5.33
CA HIS A 526 8.92 -17.40 -5.58
C HIS A 526 9.83 -16.66 -4.60
N VAL A 527 9.60 -16.78 -3.28
CA VAL A 527 10.33 -15.99 -2.27
C VAL A 527 11.84 -16.25 -2.31
N VAL A 528 12.27 -17.52 -2.35
CA VAL A 528 13.69 -17.90 -2.41
C VAL A 528 14.33 -17.41 -3.72
N GLY A 529 13.60 -17.51 -4.84
CA GLY A 529 14.04 -16.95 -6.13
C GLY A 529 14.09 -15.42 -6.15
N GLU A 530 13.14 -14.74 -5.50
CA GLU A 530 13.03 -13.28 -5.47
C GLU A 530 14.11 -12.65 -4.60
N ILE A 531 14.43 -13.23 -3.43
CA ILE A 531 15.59 -12.81 -2.61
C ILE A 531 16.89 -12.88 -3.43
N ARG A 532 17.06 -13.96 -4.22
CA ARG A 532 18.20 -14.16 -5.14
C ARG A 532 18.21 -13.10 -6.25
N ARG A 533 17.05 -12.80 -6.86
CA ARG A 533 16.90 -11.77 -7.89
C ARG A 533 17.14 -10.34 -7.35
N THR A 534 16.68 -9.98 -6.15
CA THR A 534 16.95 -8.65 -5.57
C THR A 534 18.44 -8.39 -5.40
N ALA A 535 19.19 -9.37 -4.87
CA ALA A 535 20.65 -9.24 -4.72
C ALA A 535 21.34 -9.04 -6.09
N GLN A 536 20.93 -9.82 -7.09
CA GLN A 536 21.44 -9.69 -8.47
C GLN A 536 21.07 -8.34 -9.10
N ALA A 537 19.86 -7.84 -8.85
CA ALA A 537 19.36 -6.59 -9.38
C ALA A 537 20.04 -5.37 -8.74
N ALA A 538 20.22 -5.35 -7.41
CA ALA A 538 20.99 -4.30 -6.74
C ALA A 538 22.43 -4.24 -7.28
N ALA A 539 23.07 -5.40 -7.50
CA ALA A 539 24.38 -5.50 -8.11
C ALA A 539 24.40 -5.06 -9.59
N ALA A 540 23.35 -5.33 -10.37
CA ALA A 540 23.22 -4.86 -11.76
C ALA A 540 23.03 -3.35 -11.84
N LEU A 541 22.16 -2.78 -10.99
CA LEU A 541 21.88 -1.34 -10.92
C LEU A 541 23.13 -0.55 -10.54
N SER A 542 23.88 -1.03 -9.54
CA SER A 542 25.16 -0.45 -9.09
C SER A 542 26.25 -0.43 -10.18
N ARG A 543 26.10 -1.21 -11.27
CA ARG A 543 27.01 -1.22 -12.42
C ARG A 543 26.44 -0.53 -13.67
N GLY A 544 25.22 0.03 -13.59
CA GLY A 544 24.53 0.59 -14.75
C GLY A 544 24.03 -0.46 -15.76
N ASP A 545 23.96 -1.74 -15.39
CA ASP A 545 23.45 -2.81 -16.27
C ASP A 545 21.91 -2.85 -16.23
N TYR A 546 21.30 -1.80 -16.75
CA TYR A 546 19.84 -1.64 -16.80
C TYR A 546 19.17 -2.74 -17.63
N ARG A 547 19.90 -3.36 -18.58
CA ARG A 547 19.42 -4.50 -19.37
C ARG A 547 19.33 -5.77 -18.52
N ALA A 548 20.30 -6.04 -17.63
CA ALA A 548 20.17 -7.15 -16.67
C ALA A 548 19.11 -6.85 -15.60
N PHE A 549 19.06 -5.62 -15.09
CA PHE A 549 18.03 -5.19 -14.14
C PHE A 549 16.61 -5.41 -14.70
N GLY A 550 16.38 -4.96 -15.93
CA GLY A 550 15.09 -5.11 -16.62
C GLY A 550 14.67 -6.56 -16.84
N ARG A 551 15.60 -7.47 -17.16
CA ARG A 551 15.30 -8.93 -17.22
C ARG A 551 14.88 -9.47 -15.85
N LEU A 552 15.59 -9.10 -14.79
CA LEU A 552 15.27 -9.53 -13.42
C LEU A 552 13.89 -8.99 -12.95
N MET A 553 13.47 -7.80 -13.40
CA MET A 553 12.11 -7.29 -13.18
C MET A 553 11.05 -8.20 -13.84
N VAL A 554 11.28 -8.63 -15.08
CA VAL A 554 10.36 -9.52 -15.81
C VAL A 554 10.31 -10.91 -15.19
N GLU A 555 11.46 -11.46 -14.78
CA GLU A 555 11.53 -12.72 -14.04
C GLU A 555 10.80 -12.65 -12.69
N SER A 556 10.89 -11.52 -11.98
CA SER A 556 10.10 -11.22 -10.77
C SER A 556 8.59 -11.21 -11.08
N HIS A 557 8.17 -10.54 -12.16
CA HIS A 557 6.75 -10.49 -12.55
C HIS A 557 6.18 -11.88 -12.88
N HIS A 558 6.86 -12.66 -13.73
CA HIS A 558 6.42 -14.02 -14.04
C HIS A 558 6.36 -14.89 -12.77
N SER A 559 7.32 -14.74 -11.86
CA SER A 559 7.30 -15.44 -10.57
C SER A 559 6.14 -15.01 -9.66
N LEU A 560 5.71 -13.75 -9.70
CA LEU A 560 4.54 -13.24 -8.96
C LEU A 560 3.20 -13.66 -9.58
N ARG A 561 3.13 -13.81 -10.90
CA ARG A 561 1.97 -14.32 -11.62
C ARG A 561 1.83 -15.83 -11.46
N ASP A 562 2.89 -16.59 -11.74
CA ASP A 562 2.85 -18.04 -11.96
C ASP A 562 3.18 -18.87 -10.71
N ASP A 563 4.00 -18.36 -9.77
CA ASP A 563 4.39 -19.08 -8.55
C ASP A 563 3.78 -18.45 -7.27
N TYR A 564 3.67 -17.13 -7.19
CA TYR A 564 3.03 -16.47 -6.03
C TYR A 564 1.52 -16.25 -6.20
N GLU A 565 1.00 -16.22 -7.43
CA GLU A 565 -0.41 -15.98 -7.75
C GLU A 565 -0.97 -14.73 -7.04
N VAL A 566 -0.32 -13.59 -7.27
CA VAL A 566 -0.75 -12.26 -6.79
C VAL A 566 -0.90 -11.21 -7.90
N SER A 567 -0.53 -11.54 -9.15
CA SER A 567 -0.88 -10.68 -10.30
C SER A 567 -2.37 -10.79 -10.65
N CYS A 568 -2.82 -10.01 -11.63
CA CYS A 568 -4.16 -10.10 -12.20
C CYS A 568 -4.13 -9.69 -13.69
N PRO A 569 -5.16 -10.01 -14.50
CA PRO A 569 -5.14 -9.78 -15.95
C PRO A 569 -4.83 -8.33 -16.35
N GLU A 570 -5.26 -7.37 -15.53
CA GLU A 570 -4.99 -5.94 -15.74
C GLU A 570 -3.51 -5.60 -15.55
N LEU A 571 -2.83 -6.19 -14.55
CA LEU A 571 -1.40 -6.03 -14.32
C LEU A 571 -0.57 -6.74 -15.38
N ASP A 572 -0.98 -7.94 -15.77
CA ASP A 572 -0.30 -8.74 -16.81
C ASP A 572 -0.39 -8.01 -18.17
N GLN A 573 -1.57 -7.50 -18.55
CA GLN A 573 -1.76 -6.71 -19.78
C GLN A 573 -0.90 -5.44 -19.78
N LEU A 574 -0.77 -4.74 -18.64
CA LEU A 574 0.09 -3.56 -18.52
C LEU A 574 1.58 -3.91 -18.67
N VAL A 575 2.04 -5.06 -18.17
CA VAL A 575 3.42 -5.50 -18.33
C VAL A 575 3.71 -5.92 -19.77
N GLU A 576 2.85 -6.71 -20.41
CA GLU A 576 3.02 -7.11 -21.82
C GLU A 576 2.99 -5.91 -22.78
N ALA A 577 2.11 -4.93 -22.51
CA ALA A 577 2.10 -3.66 -23.23
C ALA A 577 3.40 -2.87 -23.01
N ALA A 578 3.90 -2.75 -21.78
CA ALA A 578 5.16 -2.07 -21.51
C ALA A 578 6.36 -2.75 -22.18
N LEU A 579 6.44 -4.08 -22.14
CA LEU A 579 7.56 -4.84 -22.70
C LEU A 579 7.60 -4.84 -24.24
N SER A 580 6.49 -4.51 -24.90
CA SER A 580 6.43 -4.32 -26.36
C SER A 580 6.77 -2.89 -26.82
N ALA A 581 6.96 -1.93 -25.88
CA ALA A 581 7.33 -0.56 -26.21
C ALA A 581 8.87 -0.37 -26.42
N PRO A 582 9.32 0.29 -27.50
CA PRO A 582 10.74 0.53 -27.74
C PRO A 582 11.45 1.34 -26.64
N GLY A 583 12.62 0.88 -26.20
CA GLY A 583 13.43 1.53 -25.17
C GLY A 583 13.06 1.17 -23.72
N VAL A 584 12.10 0.26 -23.52
CA VAL A 584 11.85 -0.36 -22.21
C VAL A 584 12.92 -1.43 -21.93
N TYR A 585 13.47 -1.43 -20.73
CA TYR A 585 14.40 -2.45 -20.25
C TYR A 585 13.67 -3.61 -19.56
N GLY A 586 12.60 -3.32 -18.81
CA GLY A 586 11.79 -4.30 -18.11
C GLY A 586 10.59 -3.68 -17.41
N SER A 587 9.57 -4.49 -17.09
CA SER A 587 8.35 -4.06 -16.41
C SER A 587 7.81 -5.19 -15.53
N ARG A 588 7.08 -4.82 -14.46
CA ARG A 588 6.52 -5.74 -13.46
C ARG A 588 5.38 -5.11 -12.68
N MET A 589 4.48 -5.90 -12.09
CA MET A 589 3.59 -5.42 -11.01
C MET A 589 4.39 -4.98 -9.77
N THR A 590 3.86 -4.09 -8.94
CA THR A 590 4.53 -3.65 -7.70
C THR A 590 3.59 -3.46 -6.51
N GLY A 591 4.11 -3.66 -5.30
CA GLY A 591 3.33 -3.76 -4.07
C GLY A 591 2.64 -5.13 -3.94
N GLY A 592 1.56 -5.19 -3.15
CA GLY A 592 0.90 -6.44 -2.75
C GLY A 592 0.01 -7.13 -3.81
N GLY A 593 -0.01 -6.65 -5.05
CA GLY A 593 -0.75 -7.27 -6.16
C GLY A 593 -2.27 -7.08 -6.13
N PHE A 594 -2.97 -7.91 -6.90
CA PHE A 594 -4.44 -7.91 -7.10
C PHE A 594 -5.01 -6.57 -7.60
N GLY A 595 -4.22 -5.86 -8.41
CA GLY A 595 -4.50 -4.51 -8.91
C GLY A 595 -3.41 -3.52 -8.53
N GLY A 596 -3.72 -2.22 -8.59
CA GLY A 596 -2.76 -1.15 -8.32
C GLY A 596 -1.76 -0.94 -9.45
N CYS A 597 -0.47 -0.77 -9.13
CA CYS A 597 0.54 -0.33 -10.08
C CYS A 597 1.40 -1.44 -10.70
N THR A 598 1.88 -1.17 -11.91
CA THR A 598 3.12 -1.70 -12.46
C THR A 598 4.24 -0.66 -12.36
N VAL A 599 5.49 -1.12 -12.42
CA VAL A 599 6.69 -0.29 -12.50
C VAL A 599 7.55 -0.77 -13.68
N THR A 600 7.97 0.19 -14.51
CA THR A 600 8.69 -0.01 -15.76
C THR A 600 9.99 0.79 -15.73
N LEU A 601 11.11 0.13 -16.02
CA LEU A 601 12.41 0.78 -16.21
C LEU A 601 12.64 0.97 -17.71
N LEU A 602 12.93 2.20 -18.14
CA LEU A 602 13.04 2.55 -19.56
C LEU A 602 13.96 3.74 -19.82
N GLU A 603 14.33 3.92 -21.09
CA GLU A 603 15.01 5.12 -21.58
C GLU A 603 14.09 6.34 -21.46
N ALA A 604 14.57 7.43 -20.85
CA ALA A 604 13.79 8.62 -20.56
C ALA A 604 13.20 9.28 -21.82
N ALA A 605 13.86 9.13 -22.97
CA ALA A 605 13.36 9.58 -24.27
C ALA A 605 12.12 8.80 -24.75
N SER A 606 11.96 7.54 -24.36
CA SER A 606 10.85 6.67 -24.76
C SER A 606 9.57 6.89 -23.95
N VAL A 607 9.61 7.58 -22.80
CA VAL A 607 8.46 7.70 -21.88
C VAL A 607 7.15 8.15 -22.55
N PRO A 608 7.13 9.16 -23.44
CA PRO A 608 5.88 9.57 -24.11
C PRO A 608 5.31 8.50 -25.05
N GLN A 609 6.18 7.70 -25.68
CA GLN A 609 5.81 6.64 -26.62
C GLN A 609 5.37 5.39 -25.87
N ALA A 610 6.06 5.04 -24.78
CA ALA A 610 5.69 3.95 -23.89
C ALA A 610 4.31 4.19 -23.25
N MET A 611 4.03 5.39 -22.71
CA MET A 611 2.71 5.70 -22.16
C MET A 611 1.60 5.60 -23.22
N GLN A 612 1.81 6.15 -24.43
CA GLN A 612 0.82 6.08 -25.50
C GLN A 612 0.53 4.61 -25.87
N HIS A 613 1.57 3.82 -26.12
CA HIS A 613 1.44 2.40 -26.47
C HIS A 613 0.79 1.59 -25.34
N ILE A 614 1.17 1.81 -24.08
CA ILE A 614 0.55 1.14 -22.93
C ILE A 614 -0.95 1.48 -22.84
N GLN A 615 -1.35 2.74 -23.02
CA GLN A 615 -2.77 3.11 -23.01
C GLN A 615 -3.54 2.66 -24.27
N GLU A 616 -2.88 2.47 -25.40
CA GLU A 616 -3.50 1.91 -26.62
C GLU A 616 -3.67 0.38 -26.55
N GLN A 617 -2.85 -0.33 -25.77
CA GLN A 617 -2.95 -1.78 -25.58
C GLN A 617 -3.73 -2.18 -24.32
N TYR A 618 -3.80 -1.33 -23.28
CA TYR A 618 -4.55 -1.60 -22.06
C TYR A 618 -6.06 -1.42 -22.26
N SER A 619 -6.85 -2.36 -21.74
CA SER A 619 -8.31 -2.37 -21.89
C SER A 619 -9.04 -1.38 -20.98
N GLY A 620 -8.39 -0.94 -19.89
CA GLY A 620 -8.91 0.10 -18.98
C GLY A 620 -8.29 1.48 -19.22
N THR A 621 -8.66 2.44 -18.37
CA THR A 621 -7.96 3.73 -18.29
C THR A 621 -6.83 3.61 -17.28
N ALA A 622 -5.58 3.80 -17.72
CA ALA A 622 -4.41 3.80 -16.85
C ALA A 622 -4.08 5.23 -16.37
N THR A 623 -3.59 5.35 -15.13
CA THR A 623 -3.00 6.61 -14.62
C THR A 623 -1.51 6.43 -14.45
N PHE A 624 -0.72 7.33 -15.02
CA PHE A 624 0.73 7.19 -15.10
C PHE A 624 1.46 8.22 -14.24
N TYR A 625 2.55 7.80 -13.60
CA TYR A 625 3.45 8.67 -12.85
C TYR A 625 4.90 8.44 -13.31
N LEU A 626 5.58 9.49 -13.75
CA LEU A 626 7.02 9.51 -13.96
C LEU A 626 7.67 10.10 -12.70
N SER A 627 8.43 9.31 -11.95
CA SER A 627 9.08 9.76 -10.71
C SER A 627 10.59 9.56 -10.81
N GLN A 628 11.36 10.51 -10.29
CA GLN A 628 12.73 10.26 -9.86
C GLN A 628 12.70 9.56 -8.48
N ALA A 629 13.83 9.00 -8.07
CA ALA A 629 14.02 8.61 -6.67
C ALA A 629 14.10 9.88 -5.80
N ALA A 630 13.21 9.97 -4.80
CA ALA A 630 13.06 11.12 -3.93
C ALA A 630 13.70 10.91 -2.54
N ASP A 631 13.66 11.95 -1.71
CA ASP A 631 14.04 11.87 -0.30
C ASP A 631 12.90 11.30 0.57
N GLY A 632 13.28 10.74 1.72
CA GLY A 632 12.39 10.27 2.77
C GLY A 632 11.78 11.38 3.62
N ALA A 633 11.42 11.03 4.85
CA ALA A 633 10.76 11.90 5.82
C ALA A 633 11.54 13.18 6.12
N LYS A 634 10.84 14.32 6.17
CA LYS A 634 11.41 15.66 6.41
C LYS A 634 10.49 16.52 7.27
N VAL A 635 11.12 17.40 8.05
CA VAL A 635 10.50 18.65 8.50
C VAL A 635 10.61 19.67 7.36
N LEU A 636 9.56 20.45 7.15
CA LEU A 636 9.52 21.51 6.13
C LEU A 636 9.60 22.89 6.81
N HIS A 637 10.31 23.82 6.19
CA HIS A 637 10.43 25.21 6.62
C HIS A 637 9.94 26.13 5.47
N TRP A 638 9.35 27.28 5.80
CA TRP A 638 8.68 28.19 4.86
C TRP A 638 8.67 29.65 5.33
#